data_AF-A0A376U097-F1
#
_entry.id   AF-A0A376U097-F1
#
_cell.length_a   1.000
_cell.length_b   1.000
_cell.length_c   1.000
_cell.angle_alpha   90.00
_cell.angle_beta   90.00
_cell.angle_gamma   90.00
#
_symmetry.space_group_name_H-M   'P 1'
#
loop_
_entity.id
_entity.type
_entity.pdbx_description
1 polymer ?
#
loop_
_entity_poly.entity_id
_entity_poly.type
_entity_poly.pdbx_seq_one_letter_code
_entity_poly.pdbx_strand_id
1 'polypeptide(L)'
;MPGYTHLQRAQPVTFAPLVPGLCEMLARDESRLQDALKRLDVSPLGCGALAGTAYEIDREQLAGWLGFASATRNSLDSVSDRDHVLELLSAAAIGMVHLFAFAEDLIFFNTGEAGFVELLTA
;
A
#
# COMPACT_ATOMS: atom_id res chain seq x y z
N MET A 1 -8.53 -23.25 19.09
CA MET A 1 -9.46 -23.29 17.95
C MET A 1 -8.95 -24.31 16.93
N PRO A 2 -9.80 -24.94 16.11
CA PRO A 2 -9.30 -25.72 14.97
C PRO A 2 -8.61 -24.77 13.96
N GLY A 3 -7.51 -25.21 13.37
CA GLY A 3 -6.98 -24.60 12.14
C GLY A 3 -7.82 -25.05 10.96
N TYR A 4 -7.87 -24.26 9.89
CA TYR A 4 -8.70 -24.53 8.72
C TYR A 4 -7.88 -24.61 7.44
N THR A 5 -8.12 -25.65 6.65
CA THR A 5 -7.74 -25.71 5.23
C THR A 5 -8.96 -26.16 4.45
N HIS A 6 -9.34 -25.45 3.38
CA HIS A 6 -10.61 -25.68 2.66
C HIS A 6 -11.86 -25.65 3.58
N LEU A 7 -11.84 -24.82 4.64
CA LEU A 7 -12.83 -24.81 5.73
C LEU A 7 -13.04 -26.15 6.45
N GLN A 8 -12.11 -27.11 6.28
CA GLN A 8 -12.08 -28.35 7.04
C GLN A 8 -11.17 -28.21 8.25
N ARG A 9 -11.58 -28.83 9.37
CA ARG A 9 -10.80 -28.83 10.60
C ARG A 9 -9.50 -29.60 10.37
N ALA A 10 -8.39 -28.90 10.50
CA ALA A 10 -7.04 -29.44 10.42
C ALA A 10 -6.45 -29.58 11.83
N GLN A 11 -5.19 -29.17 12.01
CA GLN A 11 -4.51 -29.24 13.31
C GLN A 11 -5.06 -28.17 14.26
N PRO A 12 -5.10 -28.44 15.58
CA PRO A 12 -5.42 -27.42 16.57
C PRO A 12 -4.41 -26.28 16.53
N VAL A 13 -4.91 -25.05 16.51
CA VAL A 13 -4.10 -23.82 16.60
C VAL A 13 -4.63 -22.93 17.72
N THR A 14 -3.77 -22.05 18.22
CA THR A 14 -4.21 -20.93 19.07
C THR A 14 -4.74 -19.81 18.18
N PHE A 15 -5.44 -18.83 18.75
CA PHE A 15 -5.77 -17.59 18.02
C PHE A 15 -4.53 -16.70 17.79
N ALA A 16 -3.49 -16.94 18.59
CA ALA A 16 -2.25 -16.18 18.59
C ALA A 16 -1.50 -16.11 17.24
N PRO A 17 -1.58 -17.06 16.28
CA PRO A 17 -0.94 -16.94 14.97
C PRO A 17 -1.76 -16.14 13.94
N LEU A 18 -3.07 -15.93 14.17
CA LEU A 18 -3.92 -15.17 13.24
C LEU A 18 -3.45 -13.70 13.15
N VAL A 19 -3.20 -13.08 14.30
CA VAL A 19 -2.79 -11.67 14.40
C VAL A 19 -1.38 -11.44 13.82
N PRO A 20 -0.33 -12.21 14.17
CA PRO A 20 0.98 -12.15 13.52
C PRO A 20 0.93 -12.42 12.02
N GLY A 21 0.06 -13.33 11.56
CA GLY A 21 -0.15 -13.57 10.13
C GLY A 21 -0.59 -12.31 9.39
N LEU A 22 -1.57 -11.58 9.95
CA LEU A 22 -1.99 -10.27 9.42
C LEU A 22 -0.87 -9.23 9.52
N CYS A 23 -0.16 -9.16 10.65
CA CYS A 23 0.96 -8.23 10.81
C CYS A 23 2.03 -8.41 9.75
N GLU A 24 2.40 -9.66 9.41
CA GLU A 24 3.36 -9.95 8.34
C GLU A 24 2.86 -9.52 6.96
N MET A 25 1.56 -9.69 6.69
CA MET A 25 0.93 -9.22 5.44
C MET A 25 1.00 -7.69 5.33
N LEU A 26 0.62 -6.99 6.41
CA LEU A 26 0.64 -5.53 6.48
C LEU A 26 2.06 -4.96 6.49
N ALA A 27 3.05 -5.64 7.08
CA ALA A 27 4.44 -5.21 7.05
C ALA A 27 5.01 -5.20 5.62
N ARG A 28 4.59 -6.15 4.77
CA ARG A 28 4.93 -6.13 3.34
C ARG A 28 4.22 -5.00 2.59
N ASP A 29 3.00 -4.64 3.00
CA ASP A 29 2.30 -3.50 2.42
C ASP A 29 2.96 -2.18 2.82
N GLU A 30 3.39 -2.06 4.07
CA GLU A 30 4.17 -0.92 4.56
C GLU A 30 5.45 -0.76 3.73
N SER A 31 6.22 -1.83 3.52
CA SER A 31 7.44 -1.74 2.72
C SER A 31 7.16 -1.32 1.27
N ARG A 32 6.06 -1.81 0.66
CA ARG A 32 5.64 -1.37 -0.68
C ARG A 32 5.32 0.11 -0.72
N LEU A 33 4.60 0.62 0.28
CA LEU A 33 4.27 2.05 0.38
C LEU A 33 5.51 2.91 0.57
N GLN A 34 6.47 2.47 1.40
CA GLN A 34 7.75 3.16 1.59
C GLN A 34 8.58 3.19 0.29
N ASP A 35 8.60 2.09 -0.45
CA ASP A 35 9.32 2.00 -1.72
C ASP A 35 8.65 2.85 -2.81
N ALA A 36 7.31 2.84 -2.88
CA ALA A 36 6.55 3.72 -3.76
C ALA A 36 6.84 5.19 -3.43
N LEU A 37 6.79 5.56 -2.14
CA LEU A 37 7.07 6.92 -1.67
C LEU A 37 8.45 7.40 -2.15
N LYS A 38 9.49 6.57 -2.01
CA LYS A 38 10.84 6.92 -2.49
C LYS A 38 10.88 7.14 -4.01
N ARG A 39 10.10 6.39 -4.79
CA ARG A 39 10.05 6.53 -6.25
C ARG A 39 9.30 7.78 -6.69
N LEU A 40 8.21 8.12 -6.00
CA LEU A 40 7.38 9.29 -6.34
C LEU A 40 7.94 10.61 -5.77
N ASP A 41 8.96 10.55 -4.91
CA ASP A 41 9.62 11.70 -4.30
C ASP A 41 10.60 12.42 -5.25
N VAL A 42 10.10 12.77 -6.44
CA VAL A 42 10.85 13.47 -7.48
C VAL A 42 9.99 14.58 -8.09
N SER A 43 10.49 15.82 -8.07
CA SER A 43 9.71 17.01 -8.46
C SER A 43 9.57 17.15 -9.98
N PRO A 44 8.35 17.19 -10.53
CA PRO A 44 8.10 17.47 -11.94
C PRO A 44 8.02 18.98 -12.25
N LEU A 45 8.09 19.84 -11.24
CA LEU A 45 7.92 21.28 -11.43
C LEU A 45 9.11 21.86 -12.22
N GLY A 46 8.82 22.81 -13.12
CA GLY A 46 9.80 23.38 -14.06
C GLY A 46 9.88 22.65 -15.42
N CYS A 47 9.05 21.65 -15.69
CA CYS A 47 9.00 20.96 -16.99
C CYS A 47 8.12 21.65 -18.05
N GLY A 48 7.40 22.71 -17.70
CA GLY A 48 6.50 23.42 -18.62
C GLY A 48 5.41 22.50 -19.17
N ALA A 49 5.01 22.70 -20.42
CA ALA A 49 4.01 21.84 -21.06
C ALA A 49 4.57 20.46 -21.48
N LEU A 50 5.84 20.40 -21.91
CA LEU A 50 6.53 19.15 -22.31
C LEU A 50 8.05 19.32 -22.53
N ALA A 51 8.53 20.52 -22.87
CA ALA A 51 9.92 20.78 -23.30
C ALA A 51 10.76 21.57 -22.28
N GLY A 52 10.29 21.71 -21.04
CA GLY A 52 10.93 22.56 -20.03
C GLY A 52 10.39 23.99 -20.02
N THR A 53 10.82 24.76 -19.02
CA THR A 53 10.57 26.21 -18.95
C THR A 53 11.54 26.98 -19.85
N ALA A 54 11.09 28.11 -20.40
CA ALA A 54 11.93 29.01 -21.20
C ALA A 54 12.93 29.86 -20.36
N TYR A 55 12.94 29.65 -19.03
CA TYR A 55 13.79 30.35 -18.08
C TYR A 55 14.86 29.39 -17.54
N GLU A 56 16.05 29.92 -17.25
CA GLU A 56 17.14 29.21 -16.59
C GLU A 56 16.86 29.07 -15.09
N ILE A 57 15.89 28.20 -14.76
CA ILE A 57 15.52 27.89 -13.37
C ILE A 57 16.37 26.70 -12.89
N ASP A 58 16.92 26.81 -11.68
CA ASP A 58 17.50 25.67 -10.97
C ASP A 58 16.37 24.79 -10.41
N ARG A 59 16.13 23.67 -11.10
CA ARG A 59 15.06 22.73 -10.72
C ARG A 59 15.37 21.91 -9.48
N GLU A 60 16.64 21.67 -9.17
CA GLU A 60 17.04 20.95 -7.95
C GLU A 60 16.84 21.84 -6.73
N GLN A 61 17.20 23.13 -6.83
CA GLN A 61 16.87 24.11 -5.79
C GLN A 61 15.35 24.18 -5.55
N LEU A 62 14.57 24.21 -6.63
CA LEU A 62 13.12 24.26 -6.57
C LEU A 62 12.52 22.98 -5.98
N ALA A 63 13.06 21.80 -6.29
CA ALA A 63 12.68 20.53 -5.68
C ALA A 63 12.90 20.57 -4.16
N GLY A 64 14.05 21.10 -3.72
CA GLY A 64 14.37 21.30 -2.30
C GLY A 64 13.40 22.22 -1.58
N TRP A 65 12.93 23.31 -2.22
CA TRP A 65 11.92 24.20 -1.63
C TRP A 65 10.56 23.52 -1.44
N LEU A 66 10.21 22.58 -2.31
CA LEU A 66 8.97 21.81 -2.22
C LEU A 66 9.08 20.58 -1.31
N GLY A 67 10.29 20.26 -0.83
CA GLY A 67 10.55 19.09 0.02
C GLY A 67 10.68 17.78 -0.75
N PHE A 68 10.92 17.82 -2.06
CA PHE A 68 11.23 16.63 -2.85
C PHE A 68 12.72 16.27 -2.72
N ALA A 69 13.05 14.99 -2.88
CA ALA A 69 14.44 14.53 -2.84
C ALA A 69 15.28 14.99 -4.06
N SER A 70 14.66 15.16 -5.22
CA SER A 70 15.35 15.60 -6.46
C SER A 70 14.39 16.11 -7.53
N ALA A 71 14.91 16.70 -8.60
CA ALA A 71 14.12 17.04 -9.79
C ALA A 71 14.10 15.90 -10.82
N THR A 72 13.00 15.78 -11.57
CA THR A 72 12.91 14.79 -12.66
C THR A 72 13.90 15.09 -13.79
N ARG A 73 14.38 14.06 -14.50
CA ARG A 73 15.48 14.20 -15.48
C ARG A 73 15.01 14.55 -16.90
N ASN A 74 13.75 14.28 -17.21
CA ASN A 74 13.20 14.46 -18.56
C ASN A 74 11.84 15.16 -18.49
N SER A 75 11.69 16.26 -19.22
CA SER A 75 10.47 17.08 -19.18
C SER A 75 9.26 16.42 -19.82
N LEU A 76 9.46 15.62 -20.87
CA LEU A 76 8.37 14.92 -21.56
C LEU A 76 7.81 13.80 -20.67
N ASP A 77 8.71 13.04 -20.06
CA ASP A 77 8.38 12.02 -19.07
C ASP A 77 7.59 12.62 -17.90
N SER A 78 8.10 13.71 -17.31
CA SER A 78 7.51 14.36 -16.14
C SER A 78 6.05 14.79 -16.30
N VAL A 79 5.65 15.23 -17.50
CA VAL A 79 4.28 15.70 -17.74
C VAL A 79 3.32 14.53 -18.01
N SER A 80 3.82 13.43 -18.59
CA SER A 80 3.05 12.23 -18.89
C SER A 80 3.04 11.18 -17.77
N ASP A 81 4.03 11.19 -16.88
CA ASP A 81 4.22 10.15 -15.87
C ASP A 81 3.05 10.06 -14.89
N ARG A 82 2.50 8.86 -14.74
CA ARG A 82 1.47 8.51 -13.75
C ARG A 82 1.79 7.16 -13.09
N ASP A 83 3.04 6.70 -13.19
CA ASP A 83 3.46 5.40 -12.66
C ASP A 83 3.26 5.34 -11.15
N HIS A 84 3.55 6.43 -10.44
CA HIS A 84 3.29 6.56 -9.01
C HIS A 84 1.81 6.31 -8.64
N VAL A 85 0.86 6.76 -9.47
CA VAL A 85 -0.57 6.50 -9.23
C VAL A 85 -0.89 5.01 -9.42
N LEU A 86 -0.40 4.41 -10.52
CA LEU A 86 -0.63 2.99 -10.80
C LEU A 86 -0.02 2.10 -9.72
N GLU A 87 1.17 2.46 -9.24
CA GLU A 87 1.87 1.73 -8.21
C GLU A 87 1.15 1.82 -6.85
N LEU A 88 0.70 3.02 -6.46
CA LEU A 88 -0.11 3.21 -5.26
C LEU A 88 -1.44 2.46 -5.34
N LEU A 89 -2.10 2.44 -6.50
CA LEU A 89 -3.31 1.66 -6.72
C LEU A 89 -3.04 0.15 -6.60
N SER A 90 -1.92 -0.33 -7.11
CA SER A 90 -1.49 -1.73 -6.96
C SER A 90 -1.24 -2.09 -5.49
N ALA A 91 -0.49 -1.25 -4.77
CA ALA A 91 -0.25 -1.43 -3.34
C ALA A 91 -1.54 -1.43 -2.53
N ALA A 92 -2.47 -0.50 -2.83
CA ALA A 92 -3.78 -0.45 -2.20
C ALA A 92 -4.62 -1.70 -2.50
N ALA A 93 -4.63 -2.18 -3.75
CA ALA A 93 -5.35 -3.38 -4.13
C ALA A 93 -4.83 -4.63 -3.39
N ILE A 94 -3.50 -4.77 -3.25
CA ILE A 94 -2.88 -5.86 -2.48
C ILE A 94 -3.29 -5.77 -1.01
N GLY A 95 -3.18 -4.58 -0.40
CA GLY A 95 -3.60 -4.37 0.98
C GLY A 95 -5.08 -4.69 1.21
N MET A 96 -5.95 -4.32 0.25
CA MET A 96 -7.38 -4.66 0.31
C MET A 96 -7.63 -6.17 0.25
N VAL A 97 -6.85 -6.93 -0.53
CA VAL A 97 -6.94 -8.41 -0.54
C VAL A 97 -6.55 -8.99 0.82
N HIS A 98 -5.52 -8.43 1.47
CA HIS A 98 -5.12 -8.86 2.82
C HIS A 98 -6.21 -8.58 3.86
N LEU A 99 -6.80 -7.38 3.83
CA LEU A 99 -7.91 -7.02 4.71
C LEU A 99 -9.15 -7.87 4.45
N PHE A 100 -9.42 -8.20 3.19
CA PHE A 100 -10.55 -9.06 2.82
C PHE A 100 -10.38 -10.47 3.40
N ALA A 101 -9.21 -11.09 3.27
CA ALA A 101 -8.94 -12.40 3.85
C ALA A 101 -9.12 -12.41 5.38
N PHE A 102 -8.63 -11.37 6.06
CA PHE A 102 -8.82 -11.23 7.51
C PHE A 102 -10.30 -11.02 7.89
N ALA A 103 -11.03 -10.21 7.12
CA ALA A 103 -12.45 -10.00 7.34
C ALA A 103 -13.25 -11.30 7.13
N GLU A 104 -12.90 -12.10 6.13
CA GLU A 104 -13.53 -13.41 5.87
C GLU A 104 -13.35 -14.36 7.05
N ASP A 105 -12.15 -14.44 7.62
CA ASP A 105 -11.89 -15.22 8.83
C ASP A 105 -12.75 -14.75 10.01
N LEU A 106 -12.84 -13.43 10.25
CA LEU A 106 -13.67 -12.88 11.32
C LEU A 106 -15.17 -13.11 11.11
N ILE A 107 -15.65 -12.98 9.87
CA ILE A 107 -17.05 -13.27 9.51
C ILE A 107 -17.36 -14.73 9.83
N PHE A 108 -16.50 -15.66 9.42
CA PHE A 108 -16.66 -17.08 9.73
C PHE A 108 -16.62 -17.35 11.24
N PHE A 109 -15.67 -16.76 11.97
CA PHE A 109 -15.54 -16.95 13.42
C PHE A 109 -16.73 -16.41 14.23
N ASN A 110 -17.44 -15.41 13.69
CA ASN A 110 -18.64 -14.81 14.30
C ASN A 110 -19.96 -15.50 13.88
N THR A 111 -19.91 -16.56 13.06
CA THR A 111 -21.10 -17.37 12.75
C THR A 111 -21.63 -18.10 13.97
N GLY A 112 -22.92 -18.44 13.97
CA GLY A 112 -23.52 -19.23 15.06
C GLY A 112 -22.95 -20.66 15.15
N GLU A 113 -22.46 -21.21 14.03
CA GLU A 113 -21.86 -22.53 13.95
C GLU A 113 -20.43 -22.59 14.54
N ALA A 114 -19.65 -21.52 14.37
CA ALA A 114 -18.30 -21.42 14.91
C ALA A 114 -18.31 -20.88 16.35
N GLY A 115 -18.94 -19.71 16.56
CA GLY A 115 -19.04 -19.05 17.86
C GLY A 115 -17.69 -18.78 18.53
N PHE A 116 -16.64 -18.47 17.76
CA PHE A 116 -15.29 -18.25 18.30
C PHE A 116 -15.04 -16.81 18.74
N VAL A 117 -15.72 -15.84 18.13
CA VAL A 117 -15.61 -14.42 18.46
C VAL A 117 -16.99 -13.80 18.56
N GLU A 118 -17.10 -12.73 19.33
CA GLU A 118 -18.28 -11.87 19.40
C GLU A 118 -17.85 -10.44 19.08
N LEU A 119 -18.55 -9.79 18.15
CA LEU A 119 -18.24 -8.42 17.76
C LEU A 119 -18.86 -7.42 18.74
N LEU A 120 -18.13 -6.34 19.02
CA LEU A 120 -18.61 -5.27 19.89
C LEU A 120 -19.85 -4.59 19.25
N THR A 121 -20.90 -4.39 20.04
CA THR A 121 -21.99 -3.47 19.68
C THR A 121 -21.64 -2.06 20.15
N ALA A 122 -21.81 -1.08 19.26
CA ALA A 122 -21.56 0.33 19.52
C ALA A 122 -22.63 0.95 20.43
#